data_AF-A0A2A8LQR4-F1
#
_entry.id   AF-A0A2A8LQR4-F1
#
_cell.length_a   1.000
_cell.length_b   1.000
_cell.length_c   1.000
_cell.angle_alpha   90.00
_cell.angle_beta   90.00
_cell.angle_gamma   90.00
#
_symmetry.space_group_name_H-M   'P 1'
#
loop_
_entity.id
_entity.type
_entity.pdbx_description
1 polymer ?
#
loop_
_entity_poly.entity_id
_entity_poly.type
_entity_poly.pdbx_seq_one_letter_code
_entity_poly.pdbx_strand_id
1 'polypeptide(L)'
;MTTVLNKAKNILTADETILFYAACSLDIFIYRSVARPGLLILTNKRLFFYGPDISKNPIFEEYSFAKISNLKEQKRLFSNQIVFMYDTEWKRIKHIQTNDVSSLVQKIQEQLPK
;
A
#
# COMPACT_ATOMS: atom_id res chain seq x y z
N MET A 1 -4.52 -6.54 -13.96
CA MET A 1 -4.24 -6.77 -12.51
C MET A 1 -3.30 -7.96 -12.29
N THR A 2 -3.55 -9.11 -12.93
CA THR A 2 -2.74 -10.34 -12.85
C THR A 2 -1.26 -10.12 -13.18
N THR A 3 -0.95 -9.34 -14.22
CA THR A 3 0.44 -9.04 -14.60
C THR A 3 1.20 -8.21 -13.54
N VAL A 4 0.51 -7.30 -12.86
CA VAL A 4 1.11 -6.44 -11.82
C VAL A 4 1.39 -7.25 -10.56
N LEU A 5 0.45 -8.12 -10.15
CA LEU A 5 0.64 -9.03 -9.03
C LEU A 5 1.77 -10.03 -9.29
N ASN A 6 1.86 -10.61 -10.49
CA ASN A 6 2.94 -11.52 -10.83
C ASN A 6 4.32 -10.85 -10.76
N LYS A 7 4.42 -9.60 -11.25
CA LYS A 7 5.66 -8.83 -11.11
C LYS A 7 5.98 -8.52 -9.64
N ALA A 8 4.99 -8.16 -8.83
CA ALA A 8 5.18 -7.92 -7.41
C ALA A 8 5.63 -9.18 -6.66
N LYS A 9 5.12 -10.36 -7.02
CA LYS A 9 5.54 -11.65 -6.45
C LYS A 9 7.02 -11.95 -6.69
N ASN A 10 7.59 -11.49 -7.81
CA ASN A 10 9.01 -11.67 -8.09
C ASN A 10 9.93 -10.81 -7.20
N ILE A 11 9.38 -9.88 -6.41
CA ILE A 11 10.12 -9.01 -5.47
C ILE A 11 10.17 -9.63 -4.07
N LEU A 12 9.35 -10.64 -3.80
CA LEU A 12 9.27 -11.28 -2.50
C LEU A 12 10.55 -12.07 -2.22
N THR A 13 10.99 -12.02 -0.96
CA THR A 13 12.03 -12.94 -0.47
C THR A 13 11.47 -14.36 -0.30
N ALA A 14 12.34 -15.39 -0.28
CA ALA A 14 11.92 -16.79 -0.27
C ALA A 14 11.02 -17.18 0.93
N ASP A 15 11.14 -16.47 2.05
CA ASP A 15 10.40 -16.64 3.30
C ASP A 15 9.33 -15.54 3.52
N GLU A 16 8.99 -14.79 2.47
CA GLU A 16 7.96 -13.74 2.49
C GLU A 16 6.67 -14.21 1.82
N THR A 17 5.56 -14.10 2.54
CA THR A 17 4.24 -14.53 2.09
C THR A 17 3.29 -13.34 2.02
N ILE A 18 2.50 -13.26 0.94
CA ILE A 18 1.45 -12.25 0.81
C ILE A 18 0.27 -12.65 1.71
N LEU A 19 -0.05 -11.80 2.67
CA LEU A 19 -1.22 -11.94 3.54
C LEU A 19 -2.46 -11.32 2.90
N PHE A 20 -2.28 -10.22 2.17
CA PHE A 20 -3.36 -9.50 1.52
C PHE A 20 -2.84 -8.59 0.39
N TYR A 21 -3.67 -8.32 -0.61
CA TYR A 21 -3.42 -7.26 -1.59
C TYR A 21 -4.72 -6.60 -2.06
N ALA A 22 -4.67 -5.32 -2.39
CA ALA A 22 -5.78 -4.60 -3.04
C ALA A 22 -5.27 -3.66 -4.12
N ALA A 23 -6.04 -3.54 -5.21
CA ALA A 23 -5.80 -2.48 -6.19
C ALA A 23 -6.18 -1.12 -5.59
N CYS A 24 -5.32 -0.13 -5.78
CA CYS A 24 -5.49 1.19 -5.21
C CYS A 24 -4.66 2.24 -5.98
N SER A 25 -4.54 3.43 -5.44
CA SER A 25 -3.62 4.46 -5.91
C SER A 25 -2.82 5.05 -4.75
N LEU A 26 -1.52 5.26 -4.96
CA LEU A 26 -0.64 5.94 -4.02
C LEU A 26 -0.53 7.43 -4.37
N ASP A 27 -0.73 8.30 -3.39
CA ASP A 27 -0.50 9.74 -3.52
C ASP A 27 1.00 10.04 -3.39
N ILE A 28 1.67 10.36 -4.51
CA ILE A 28 3.10 10.68 -4.51
C ILE A 28 3.31 12.21 -4.49
N PHE A 29 4.00 12.71 -3.47
CA PHE A 29 4.16 14.15 -3.24
C PHE A 29 5.06 14.83 -4.30
N ILE A 30 5.97 14.09 -4.93
CA ILE A 30 7.05 14.62 -5.79
C ILE A 30 6.51 15.36 -7.04
N TYR A 31 5.27 15.10 -7.49
CA TYR A 31 4.75 15.64 -8.76
C TYR A 31 3.31 16.19 -8.72
N ARG A 32 2.93 16.99 -7.71
CA ARG A 32 1.64 17.74 -7.70
C ARG A 32 0.39 16.84 -7.79
N SER A 33 0.09 16.10 -6.72
CA SER A 33 -1.23 15.47 -6.50
C SER A 33 -1.65 14.38 -7.50
N VAL A 34 -0.71 13.78 -8.24
CA VAL A 34 -1.04 12.68 -9.17
C VAL A 34 -1.02 11.36 -8.41
N ALA A 35 -2.20 10.83 -8.12
CA ALA A 35 -2.36 9.48 -7.57
C ALA A 35 -1.93 8.44 -8.63
N ARG A 36 -0.99 7.57 -8.27
CA ARG A 36 -0.46 6.54 -9.18
C ARG A 36 -1.17 5.22 -8.93
N PRO A 37 -1.78 4.59 -9.94
CA PRO A 37 -2.47 3.32 -9.76
C PRO A 37 -1.47 2.20 -9.45
N GLY A 38 -1.89 1.19 -8.69
CA GLY A 38 -1.04 0.05 -8.36
C GLY A 38 -1.71 -0.92 -7.39
N LEU A 39 -0.90 -1.72 -6.73
CA LEU A 39 -1.32 -2.65 -5.68
C LEU A 39 -0.68 -2.23 -4.36
N LEU A 40 -1.50 -2.14 -3.30
CA LEU A 40 -1.00 -2.20 -1.93
C LEU A 40 -0.95 -3.66 -1.52
N ILE A 41 0.22 -4.13 -1.09
CA ILE A 41 0.48 -5.53 -0.78
C ILE A 41 1.00 -5.61 0.66
N LEU A 42 0.29 -6.37 1.47
CA LEU A 42 0.67 -6.71 2.84
C LEU A 42 1.29 -8.11 2.84
N THR A 43 2.47 -8.21 3.42
CA THR A 43 3.15 -9.49 3.66
C THR A 43 3.35 -9.73 5.14
N ASN A 44 3.87 -10.90 5.51
CA ASN A 44 4.32 -11.20 6.87
C ASN A 44 5.58 -10.40 7.30
N LYS A 45 6.18 -9.60 6.41
CA LYS A 45 7.43 -8.85 6.70
C LYS A 45 7.33 -7.33 6.55
N ARG A 46 6.54 -6.88 5.58
CA ARG A 46 6.42 -5.46 5.20
C ARG A 46 5.09 -5.18 4.51
N LEU A 47 4.74 -3.90 4.51
CA LEU A 47 3.74 -3.35 3.60
C LEU A 47 4.49 -2.72 2.43
N PHE A 48 4.05 -2.92 1.19
CA PHE A 48 4.62 -2.20 0.06
C PHE A 48 3.59 -1.88 -1.00
N PHE A 49 3.87 -0.82 -1.76
CA PHE A 49 3.10 -0.43 -2.93
C PHE A 49 3.88 -0.77 -4.19
N TYR A 50 3.20 -1.35 -5.17
CA TYR A 50 3.76 -1.65 -6.49
C TYR A 50 2.85 -1.14 -7.60
N GLY A 51 3.31 -0.10 -8.31
CA GLY A 51 2.65 0.49 -9.46
C GLY A 51 3.14 -0.10 -10.79
N PRO A 52 2.28 -0.20 -11.82
CA PRO A 52 2.68 -0.69 -13.13
C PRO A 52 3.67 0.28 -13.78
N ASP A 53 4.54 -0.31 -14.58
CA ASP A 53 5.53 0.39 -15.34
C ASP A 53 4.91 1.08 -16.57
N ILE A 54 4.55 2.37 -16.46
CA ILE A 54 4.02 3.17 -17.57
C ILE A 54 5.17 3.85 -18.36
N SER A 55 6.38 3.94 -17.79
CA SER A 55 7.48 4.75 -18.34
C SER A 55 8.90 4.17 -18.14
N LYS A 56 9.03 2.84 -18.10
CA LYS A 56 10.23 2.02 -17.83
C LYS A 56 10.75 2.00 -16.38
N ASN A 57 10.04 2.62 -15.44
CA ASN A 57 10.36 2.60 -14.01
C ASN A 57 9.08 2.23 -13.22
N PRO A 58 8.96 1.00 -12.70
CA PRO A 58 7.86 0.68 -11.80
C PRO A 58 7.98 1.50 -10.52
N ILE A 59 6.83 1.94 -9.99
CA ILE A 59 6.80 2.62 -8.70
C ILE A 59 6.81 1.54 -7.63
N PHE A 60 7.87 1.50 -6.84
CA PHE A 60 7.99 0.63 -5.69
C PHE A 60 8.24 1.49 -4.46
N GLU A 61 7.33 1.43 -3.49
CA GLU A 61 7.53 2.02 -2.18
C GLU A 61 7.37 0.94 -1.10
N GLU A 62 8.38 0.77 -0.27
CA GLU A 62 8.39 -0.18 0.83
C GLU A 62 8.18 0.54 2.16
N TYR A 63 7.40 -0.09 3.04
CA TYR A 63 7.11 0.38 4.37
C TYR A 63 7.32 -0.75 5.39
N SER A 64 8.47 -0.69 6.08
CA SER A 64 8.73 -1.52 7.26
C SER A 64 7.73 -1.19 8.37
N PHE A 65 7.18 -2.23 9.02
CA PHE A 65 6.19 -2.08 10.09
C PHE A 65 6.68 -1.24 11.26
N ALA A 66 7.97 -1.35 11.61
CA ALA A 66 8.57 -0.61 12.73
C ALA A 66 8.54 0.92 12.56
N LYS A 67 8.34 1.40 11.32
CA LYS A 67 8.35 2.82 10.97
C LYS A 67 6.96 3.36 10.64
N ILE A 68 5.95 2.49 10.60
CA ILE A 68 4.56 2.90 10.37
C ILE A 68 3.96 3.34 11.70
N SER A 69 3.41 4.54 11.72
CA SER A 69 2.63 5.06 12.84
C SER A 69 1.37 5.78 12.35
N ASN A 70 0.46 6.07 13.27
CA ASN A 70 -0.78 6.81 13.01
C ASN A 70 -1.61 6.22 11.85
N LEU A 71 -1.54 4.90 11.66
CA LEU A 71 -2.30 4.16 10.66
C LEU A 71 -3.79 4.27 10.97
N LYS A 72 -4.58 4.67 9.98
CA LYS A 72 -6.04 4.71 10.08
C LYS A 72 -6.73 4.65 8.73
N GLU A 73 -7.97 4.20 8.79
CA GLU A 73 -8.94 4.48 7.76
C GLU A 73 -9.43 5.93 7.89
N GLN A 74 -9.37 6.68 6.79
CA GLN A 74 -9.99 8.00 6.68
C GLN A 74 -11.24 7.89 5.81
N LYS A 75 -12.42 7.96 6.44
CA LYS A 75 -13.72 7.96 5.76
C LYS A 75 -13.91 9.27 4.99
N ARG A 76 -14.33 9.19 3.72
CA ARG A 76 -14.73 10.35 2.90
C ARG A 76 -16.02 10.06 2.17
N LEU A 77 -16.69 11.12 1.69
CA LEU A 77 -17.97 11.05 0.97
C LEU A 77 -17.99 10.10 -0.23
N PHE A 78 -16.88 9.96 -0.96
CA PHE A 78 -16.84 9.19 -2.21
C PHE A 78 -15.97 7.93 -2.17
N SER A 79 -14.87 7.94 -1.42
CA SER A 79 -14.02 6.75 -1.25
C SER A 79 -13.17 6.86 0.02
N ASN A 80 -13.14 5.77 0.79
CA ASN A 80 -12.30 5.67 1.98
C ASN A 80 -10.83 5.58 1.57
N GLN A 81 -9.97 6.10 2.44
CA GLN A 81 -8.53 6.17 2.22
C GLN A 81 -7.82 5.48 3.38
N ILE A 82 -6.65 4.91 3.12
CA ILE A 82 -5.74 4.49 4.18
C ILE A 82 -4.67 5.57 4.30
N VAL A 83 -4.46 6.05 5.52
CA VAL A 83 -3.48 7.09 5.81
C VAL A 83 -2.61 6.62 6.96
N PHE A 84 -1.30 6.77 6.80
CA PHE A 84 -0.32 6.45 7.82
C PHE A 84 0.88 7.39 7.71
N MET A 85 1.58 7.58 8.82
CA MET A 85 2.90 8.19 8.84
C MET A 85 3.93 7.09 8.63
N TYR A 86 4.89 7.33 7.75
CA TYR A 86 6.08 6.49 7.60
C TYR A 86 7.31 7.34 7.88
N ASP A 87 8.04 7.03 8.96
CA ASP A 87 9.05 7.91 9.55
C ASP A 87 8.47 9.33 9.80
N THR A 88 8.71 10.28 8.89
CA THR A 88 8.26 11.68 8.98
C THR A 88 7.30 12.10 7.85
N GLU A 89 6.93 11.16 6.97
CA GLU A 89 6.11 11.45 5.80
C GLU A 89 4.71 10.81 5.88
N TRP A 90 3.68 11.61 5.61
CA TRP A 90 2.33 11.10 5.44
C TRP A 90 2.17 10.37 4.11
N LYS A 91 1.82 9.10 4.17
CA LYS A 91 1.42 8.28 3.03
C LYS A 91 -0.10 8.20 2.95
N ARG A 92 -0.64 8.27 1.73
CA ARG A 92 -2.08 8.20 1.48
C ARG A 92 -2.37 7.24 0.34
N ILE A 93 -3.17 6.24 0.64
CA ILE A 93 -3.68 5.25 -0.31
C ILE A 93 -5.15 5.58 -0.59
N LYS A 94 -5.48 5.77 -1.86
CA LYS A 94 -6.81 6.18 -2.36
C LYS A 94 -7.35 5.17 -3.38
N HIS A 95 -8.60 5.33 -3.79
CA HIS A 95 -9.24 4.53 -4.86
C HIS A 95 -9.09 3.01 -4.63
N ILE A 96 -9.23 2.57 -3.38
CA ILE A 96 -9.01 1.18 -2.99
C ILE A 96 -10.19 0.35 -3.51
N GLN A 97 -9.91 -0.65 -4.32
CA GLN A 97 -10.89 -1.54 -4.94
C GLN A 97 -11.22 -2.70 -3.98
N THR A 98 -11.78 -2.36 -2.82
CA THR A 98 -12.32 -3.30 -1.83
C THR A 98 -13.53 -2.69 -1.15
N ASN A 99 -14.51 -3.51 -0.78
CA ASN A 99 -15.68 -3.06 -0.03
C ASN A 99 -15.41 -2.97 1.48
N ASP A 100 -14.26 -3.49 1.94
CA ASP A 100 -13.92 -3.56 3.36
C ASP A 100 -12.49 -3.01 3.61
N VAL A 101 -12.41 -1.68 3.62
CA VAL A 101 -11.15 -0.96 3.92
C VAL A 101 -10.79 -1.09 5.41
N SER A 102 -11.80 -1.20 6.28
CA SER A 102 -11.59 -1.36 7.73
C SER A 102 -10.85 -2.66 8.06
N SER A 103 -11.26 -3.79 7.47
CA SER A 103 -10.56 -5.08 7.64
C SER A 103 -9.11 -5.01 7.13
N LEU A 104 -8.89 -4.30 6.02
CA LEU A 104 -7.53 -4.11 5.49
C LEU A 104 -6.66 -3.34 6.50
N VAL A 105 -7.15 -2.22 7.04
CA VAL A 105 -6.44 -1.43 8.06
C VAL A 105 -6.17 -2.28 9.30
N GLN A 106 -7.13 -3.07 9.76
CA GLN A 106 -6.96 -3.97 10.89
C GLN A 106 -5.85 -4.99 10.64
N LYS A 107 -5.83 -5.65 9.47
CA LYS A 107 -4.77 -6.61 9.12
C LYS A 107 -3.37 -5.98 9.11
N ILE A 108 -3.24 -4.73 8.67
CA ILE A 108 -1.96 -4.00 8.74
C ILE A 108 -1.61 -3.70 10.20
N GLN A 109 -2.58 -3.22 11.00
CA GLN A 109 -2.39 -2.90 12.41
C GLN A 109 -1.90 -4.10 13.21
N GLU A 110 -2.39 -5.31 12.91
CA GLU A 110 -1.97 -6.57 13.53
C GLU A 110 -0.50 -6.93 13.26
N GLN A 111 0.12 -6.37 12.21
CA GLN A 111 1.54 -6.56 11.90
C GLN A 111 2.46 -5.49 12.53
N LEU A 112 1.90 -4.41 13.08
CA LEU A 112 2.70 -3.35 13.68
C LEU A 112 3.24 -3.78 15.05
N PRO A 113 4.45 -3.33 15.45
CA PRO A 113 4.94 -3.57 16.80
C PRO A 113 3.99 -2.94 17.83
N LYS A 114 3.86 -3.61 18.98
CA LYS A 114 3.04 -3.14 20.11
C LYS A 114 3.74 -2.05 20.90
#